data_AF-A0AAE6WH61-F1
#
_entry.id   AF-A0AAE6WH61-F1
#
_cell.length_a   1.000
_cell.length_b   1.000
_cell.length_c   1.000
_cell.angle_alpha   90.00
_cell.angle_beta   90.00
_cell.angle_gamma   90.00
#
_symmetry.space_group_name_H-M   'P 1'
#
loop_
_entity.id
_entity.type
_entity.pdbx_description
1 polymer ?
#
loop_
_entity_poly.entity_id
_entity_poly.type
_entity_poly.pdbx_seq_one_letter_code
_entity_poly.pdbx_strand_id
1 'polypeptide(L)'
;MANLTFNVAGVSVSVNTADAELIRELQRFNSNLEMVQVLFNNQSANGGNIKETAKSWNVSESTVNKWIKQGLPVVELDGMNKYIVTRSLLDWLRSNEESKQ
;
A
#
# COMPACT_ATOMS: atom_id res chain seq x y z
N MET A 1 7.86 18.59 -19.09
CA MET A 1 8.94 17.93 -18.31
C MET A 1 8.53 17.94 -16.86
N ALA A 2 8.48 16.77 -16.23
CA ALA A 2 8.29 16.65 -14.80
C ALA A 2 9.64 16.36 -14.15
N ASN A 3 9.82 16.88 -12.93
CA ASN A 3 10.94 16.55 -12.06
C ASN A 3 10.38 15.76 -10.88
N LEU A 4 10.83 14.53 -10.71
CA LEU A 4 10.43 13.65 -9.61
C LEU A 4 11.67 13.33 -8.78
N THR A 5 11.58 13.57 -7.46
CA THR A 5 12.67 13.28 -6.51
C THR A 5 12.26 12.16 -5.58
N PHE A 6 13.11 11.15 -5.45
CA PHE A 6 12.94 9.97 -4.61
C PHE A 6 13.99 9.99 -3.52
N ASN A 7 13.58 9.78 -2.27
CA ASN A 7 14.48 9.73 -1.12
C ASN A 7 14.48 8.32 -0.51
N VAL A 8 15.61 7.62 -0.61
CA VAL A 8 15.75 6.24 -0.13
C VAL A 8 17.08 6.10 0.61
N ALA A 9 17.03 5.67 1.88
CA ALA A 9 18.21 5.36 2.69
C ALA A 9 19.29 6.47 2.73
N GLY A 10 18.88 7.74 2.75
CA GLY A 10 19.79 8.90 2.75
C GLY A 10 20.31 9.30 1.37
N VAL A 11 19.87 8.65 0.30
CA VAL A 11 20.18 8.99 -1.10
C VAL A 11 18.95 9.63 -1.75
N SER A 12 19.17 10.77 -2.41
CA SER A 12 18.16 11.46 -3.23
C SER A 12 18.44 11.24 -4.72
N VAL A 13 17.47 10.67 -5.44
CA VAL A 13 17.52 10.50 -6.90
C VAL A 13 16.51 11.45 -7.52
N SER A 14 16.91 12.25 -8.51
CA SER A 14 15.99 13.12 -9.25
C SER A 14 15.96 12.73 -10.72
N VAL A 15 14.76 12.56 -11.27
CA VAL A 15 14.54 12.19 -12.67
C VAL A 15 13.80 13.32 -13.37
N ASN A 16 14.42 13.85 -14.43
CA ASN A 16 13.82 14.82 -15.34
C ASN A 16 13.44 14.11 -16.63
N THR A 17 12.15 14.00 -16.89
CA THR A 17 11.63 13.38 -18.12
C THR A 17 10.37 14.08 -18.63
N ALA A 18 10.12 13.96 -19.93
CA ALA A 18 8.86 14.38 -20.56
C ALA A 18 7.97 13.18 -20.95
N ASP A 19 8.47 11.95 -20.77
CA ASP A 19 7.74 10.73 -21.08
C ASP A 19 6.60 10.50 -20.08
N ALA A 20 5.37 10.47 -20.58
CA ALA A 20 4.18 10.39 -19.76
C ALA A 20 3.96 9.01 -19.11
N GLU A 21 4.42 7.93 -19.74
CA GLU A 21 4.32 6.57 -19.19
C GLU A 21 5.33 6.41 -18.06
N LEU A 22 6.58 6.82 -18.30
CA LEU A 22 7.63 6.81 -17.30
C LEU A 22 7.26 7.67 -16.08
N ILE A 23 6.64 8.84 -16.28
CA ILE A 23 6.16 9.68 -15.17
C ILE A 23 5.15 8.93 -14.29
N ARG A 24 4.20 8.19 -14.88
CA ARG A 24 3.20 7.44 -14.12
C ARG A 24 3.81 6.29 -13.34
N GLU A 25 4.73 5.54 -13.95
CA GLU A 25 5.43 4.44 -13.28
C GLU A 25 6.26 4.96 -12.11
N LEU A 26 6.98 6.05 -12.32
CA LEU A 26 7.78 6.72 -11.31
C LEU A 26 6.92 7.26 -10.15
N GLN A 27 5.76 7.86 -10.44
CA GLN A 27 4.81 8.28 -9.40
C GLN A 27 4.29 7.09 -8.59
N ARG A 28 3.96 5.97 -9.25
CA ARG A 28 3.54 4.73 -8.59
C ARG A 28 4.64 4.17 -7.70
N PHE A 29 5.89 4.18 -8.18
CA PHE A 29 7.06 3.76 -7.41
C PHE A 29 7.28 4.62 -6.17
N ASN A 30 7.17 5.96 -6.27
CA ASN A 30 7.30 6.85 -5.12
C ASN A 30 6.21 6.59 -4.06
N SER A 31 4.96 6.43 -4.50
CA SER A 31 3.84 6.11 -3.60
C SER A 31 4.06 4.76 -2.89
N ASN A 32 4.58 3.76 -3.60
CA ASN A 32 4.95 2.48 -2.99
C ASN A 32 6.06 2.65 -1.96
N LEU A 33 7.10 3.46 -2.22
CA LEU A 33 8.19 3.72 -1.27
C LEU A 33 7.71 4.39 0.02
N GLU A 34 6.86 5.41 -0.08
CA GLU A 34 6.26 6.07 1.09
C GLU A 34 5.46 5.06 1.94
N MET A 35 4.73 4.19 1.28
CA MET A 35 3.91 3.18 1.93
C MET A 35 4.75 2.04 2.56
N VAL A 36 5.86 1.66 1.92
CA VAL A 36 6.90 0.80 2.50
C VAL A 36 7.47 1.44 3.76
N GLN A 37 7.85 2.73 3.73
CA GLN A 37 8.35 3.41 4.91
C GLN A 37 7.32 3.42 6.05
N VAL A 38 6.04 3.60 5.75
CA VAL A 38 4.96 3.49 6.74
C VAL A 38 4.86 2.06 7.30
N LEU A 39 4.96 1.04 6.45
CA LEU A 39 4.94 -0.36 6.87
C LEU A 39 6.16 -0.74 7.73
N PHE A 40 7.37 -0.31 7.38
CA PHE A 40 8.59 -0.69 8.09
C PHE A 40 8.85 0.15 9.35
N ASN A 41 8.51 1.44 9.35
CA ASN A 41 8.86 2.34 10.46
C ASN A 41 7.73 2.57 11.47
N ASN A 42 6.46 2.38 11.08
CA ASN A 42 5.28 2.76 11.88
C ASN A 42 4.29 1.62 12.12
N GLN A 43 4.65 0.35 11.89
CA GLN A 43 3.71 -0.74 12.12
C GLN A 43 3.36 -0.88 13.61
N SER A 44 2.20 -0.32 13.95
CA SER A 44 1.36 -0.87 15.01
C SER A 44 0.98 -2.29 14.59
N ALA A 45 0.95 -3.23 15.55
CA ALA A 45 0.91 -4.70 15.43
C ALA A 45 -0.16 -5.38 14.51
N ASN A 46 -0.87 -4.63 13.66
CA ASN A 46 -2.11 -5.06 13.01
C ASN A 46 -2.14 -4.97 11.47
N GLY A 47 -0.99 -4.94 10.79
CA GLY A 47 -0.89 -4.95 9.32
C GLY A 47 0.34 -5.69 8.82
N GLY A 48 0.34 -6.09 7.54
CA GLY A 48 1.35 -6.97 6.96
C GLY A 48 0.88 -7.63 5.66
N ASN A 49 1.44 -8.79 5.30
CA ASN A 49 0.90 -9.62 4.24
C ASN A 49 -0.51 -10.15 4.60
N ILE A 50 -1.17 -10.82 3.65
CA ILE A 50 -2.53 -11.37 3.86
C ILE A 50 -2.62 -12.25 5.12
N LYS A 51 -1.62 -13.10 5.36
CA LYS A 51 -1.59 -14.04 6.48
C LYS A 51 -1.42 -13.32 7.83
N GLU A 52 -0.54 -12.34 7.87
CA GLU A 52 -0.33 -11.48 9.06
C GLU A 52 -1.58 -10.68 9.38
N THR A 53 -2.20 -10.08 8.35
CA THR A 53 -3.45 -9.32 8.51
C THR A 53 -4.58 -10.22 9.02
N ALA A 54 -4.74 -11.41 8.45
CA ALA A 54 -5.74 -12.38 8.90
C ALA A 54 -5.56 -12.73 10.39
N LYS A 55 -4.31 -12.97 10.81
CA LYS A 55 -3.97 -13.26 12.20
C LYS A 55 -4.27 -12.08 13.13
N SER A 56 -3.82 -10.87 12.79
CA SER A 56 -4.01 -9.69 13.64
C SER A 56 -5.48 -9.29 13.80
N TRP A 57 -6.30 -9.57 12.80
CA TRP A 57 -7.73 -9.24 12.81
C TRP A 57 -8.63 -10.42 13.22
N ASN A 58 -8.03 -11.56 13.59
CA ASN A 58 -8.72 -12.79 13.97
C ASN A 58 -9.78 -13.23 12.94
N VAL A 59 -9.42 -13.18 11.65
CA VAL A 59 -10.25 -13.61 10.52
C VAL A 59 -9.50 -14.64 9.67
N SER A 60 -10.21 -15.30 8.75
CA SER A 60 -9.57 -16.18 7.76
C SER A 60 -8.86 -15.38 6.65
N GLU A 61 -7.82 -15.96 6.07
CA GLU A 61 -7.18 -15.39 4.85
C GLU A 61 -8.19 -15.25 3.69
N SER A 62 -9.21 -16.10 3.63
CA SER A 62 -10.29 -15.98 2.64
C SER A 62 -11.14 -14.72 2.84
N THR A 63 -11.33 -14.29 4.09
CA THR A 63 -12.04 -13.04 4.42
C THR A 63 -11.24 -11.84 3.95
N VAL A 64 -9.93 -11.84 4.21
CA VAL A 64 -9.02 -10.79 3.73
C VAL A 64 -9.01 -10.73 2.19
N ASN A 65 -8.93 -11.88 1.51
CA ASN A 65 -9.04 -11.94 0.06
C ASN A 65 -10.38 -11.41 -0.47
N LYS A 66 -11.47 -11.61 0.27
CA LYS A 66 -12.77 -11.03 -0.08
C LYS A 66 -12.76 -9.51 0.04
N TRP A 67 -12.14 -8.93 1.08
CA TRP A 67 -11.98 -7.49 1.20
C TRP A 67 -11.19 -6.90 0.02
N ILE A 68 -10.10 -7.57 -0.39
CA ILE A 68 -9.32 -7.17 -1.57
C ILE A 68 -10.19 -7.18 -2.83
N LYS A 69 -10.98 -8.23 -3.04
CA LYS A 69 -11.93 -8.29 -4.17
C LYS A 69 -13.01 -7.20 -4.11
N GLN A 70 -13.33 -6.71 -2.92
CA GLN A 70 -14.28 -5.63 -2.67
C GLN A 70 -13.61 -4.23 -2.71
N GLY A 71 -12.34 -4.14 -3.13
CA GLY A 71 -11.65 -2.88 -3.34
C GLY A 71 -10.79 -2.40 -2.16
N LEU A 72 -10.49 -3.27 -1.18
CA LEU A 72 -9.48 -2.94 -0.17
C LEU A 72 -8.13 -2.63 -0.85
N PRO A 73 -7.52 -1.46 -0.59
CA PRO A 73 -6.22 -1.13 -1.15
C PRO A 73 -5.13 -2.11 -0.70
N VAL A 74 -4.34 -2.57 -1.67
CA VAL A 74 -3.19 -3.45 -1.44
C VAL A 74 -1.95 -2.93 -2.15
N VAL A 75 -0.80 -3.33 -1.64
CA VAL A 75 0.51 -3.01 -2.19
C VAL A 75 1.21 -4.28 -2.62
N GLU A 76 1.78 -4.29 -3.81
CA GLU A 76 2.66 -5.36 -4.26
C GLU A 76 4.10 -4.83 -4.22
N LEU A 77 4.91 -5.36 -3.29
CA LEU A 77 6.25 -4.84 -3.00
C LEU A 77 7.37 -5.70 -3.59
N ASP A 78 7.16 -7.00 -3.62
CA ASP A 78 8.13 -8.02 -4.01
C ASP A 78 7.66 -8.83 -5.25
N GLY A 79 6.53 -8.45 -5.85
CA GLY A 79 5.89 -9.18 -6.95
C GLY A 79 5.30 -10.55 -6.54
N MET A 80 5.42 -10.93 -5.26
CA MET A 80 4.99 -12.23 -4.74
C MET A 80 3.83 -12.10 -3.75
N ASN A 81 3.82 -11.04 -2.94
CA ASN A 81 2.91 -10.85 -1.84
C ASN A 81 2.13 -9.54 -1.96
N LYS A 82 0.87 -9.60 -1.51
CA LYS A 82 0.01 -8.44 -1.31
C LYS A 82 0.08 -8.01 0.15
N TYR A 83 0.40 -6.74 0.35
CA TYR A 83 0.53 -6.12 1.65
C TYR A 83 -0.64 -5.18 1.91
N ILE A 84 -1.11 -5.17 3.14
CA ILE A 84 -2.24 -4.37 3.60
C ILE A 84 -1.73 -3.41 4.66
N VAL A 85 -1.94 -2.12 4.40
CA VAL A 85 -1.66 -1.06 5.37
C VAL A 85 -2.85 -0.96 6.32
N THR A 86 -2.62 -1.09 7.63
CA THR A 86 -3.67 -1.09 8.66
C THR A 86 -4.58 0.12 8.59
N ARG A 87 -4.01 1.31 8.36
CA ARG A 87 -4.79 2.55 8.25
C ARG A 87 -5.76 2.51 7.06
N SER A 88 -5.28 2.06 5.90
CA SER A 88 -6.12 1.89 4.71
C SER A 88 -7.23 0.86 4.93
N LEU A 89 -6.96 -0.22 5.65
CA LEU A 89 -7.98 -1.20 6.04
C LEU A 89 -9.04 -0.59 6.97
N LEU A 90 -8.63 0.18 7.98
CA LEU A 90 -9.57 0.87 8.89
C LEU A 90 -10.47 1.87 8.16
N ASP A 91 -9.88 2.71 7.31
CA ASP A 91 -10.63 3.71 6.55
C ASP A 91 -11.58 3.05 5.52
N TRP A 92 -11.14 1.96 4.90
CA TRP A 92 -11.98 1.17 4.00
C TRP A 92 -13.14 0.47 4.73
N LEU A 93 -12.88 -0.15 5.89
CA LEU A 93 -13.93 -0.79 6.70
C LEU A 93 -15.00 0.22 7.12
N ARG A 94 -14.58 1.40 7.60
CA ARG A 94 -15.50 2.48 7.98
C ARG A 94 -16.39 2.91 6.81
N SER A 95 -15.78 3.15 5.64
CA SER A 95 -16.51 3.55 4.43
C SER A 95 -17.50 2.46 3.95
N ASN A 96 -17.13 1.19 4.09
CA ASN A 96 -17.98 0.07 3.67
C ASN A 96 -19.11 -0.25 4.68
N GLU A 97 -18.93 0.05 5.96
CA GLU A 97 -20.01 -0.02 6.96
C GLU A 97 -21.05 1.08 6.74
N GLU A 98 -20.61 2.30 6.43
CA GLU A 98 -21.49 3.44 6.13
C GLU A 98 -22.29 3.24 4.84
N SER A 99 -21.74 2.58 3.83
CA SER A 99 -22.44 2.28 2.56
C SER A 99 -23.53 1.20 2.65
N LYS A 100 -23.66 0.51 3.80
CA LYS A 100 -24.65 -0.55 4.04
C LYS A 100 -25.85 -0.10 4.89
N GLN A 101 -25.86 1.15 5.36
CA GLN A 101 -27.00 1.79 6.00
C GLN A 101 -27.86 2.52 4.97
#